data_AF-A0A3B0VM85-F1
#
_entry.id   AF-A0A3B0VM85-F1
#
_cell.length_a   1.000
_cell.length_b   1.000
_cell.length_c   1.000
_cell.angle_alpha   90.00
_cell.angle_beta   90.00
_cell.angle_gamma   90.00
#
_symmetry.space_group_name_H-M   'P 1'
#
loop_
_entity.id
_entity.type
_entity.pdbx_description
1 polymer ?
#
loop_
_entity_poly.entity_id
_entity_poly.type
_entity_poly.pdbx_seq_one_letter_code
_entity_poly.pdbx_strand_id
1 'polypeptide(L)'
;ETELQPGVDYVAVANGAGIGIVPLKALEQSTSYMAVITNGVTDAAGNVATPDTTYFITKRTSPLVDANGNSTDPLIPDANAAALEPLRQLTNLQELAASSAGIDPADIVVSWVMTTQSITPVLSAVYAMSGAGSSTLAPSGATTSAIGGAGIADIWVGIQSSPYYLTAPSTENPIAPLNSFWQAAPGAYPPPFDTFGLDPTSTNLTFANPFPVATGVQTYPVIMTLPSASSGHTKPASGWPIVIFQHGIGRNRTDMLAIADTLASIGYAVIAQDLVMHGVTDATNRFYIEGTPFGAIANERTFDVDYINNENGAPGPDGILDDSGSHFINLASLLTTRDNVRQGVADLFTLAATIPTIDYDTDGTLDFDGSRIAFVGHSLGAITGTMFLAIEETVTTGVLSVGGGGIARLLDGSPAFGPRIRAGLAAAGLVAGTPEYSRYMVVAQTVIDAGDPLNFAPITGAMNNILFHEVLGDQVITNTVPGAPLSGTEPLMAAMGLPTISSTTSNPAGLDGAVRFTEGDHGSILNPTASVAATVEMQTQMASMISTVGTTVVVNNPDVVQGQ
;
A
#
# COMPACT_ATOMS: atom_id res chain seq x y z
N GLU A 1 -16.03 -26.42 3.87
CA GLU A 1 -14.92 -26.15 2.93
C GLU A 1 -15.55 -25.65 1.63
N THR A 2 -15.08 -24.53 1.10
CA THR A 2 -15.59 -24.00 -0.18
C THR A 2 -14.47 -24.10 -1.19
N GLU A 3 -14.69 -24.84 -2.28
CA GLU A 3 -13.71 -25.00 -3.34
C GLU A 3 -13.52 -23.68 -4.10
N LEU A 4 -12.26 -23.26 -4.25
CA LEU A 4 -11.90 -22.11 -5.09
C LEU A 4 -12.21 -22.42 -6.55
N GLN A 5 -12.78 -21.47 -7.26
CA GLN A 5 -13.24 -21.62 -8.64
C GLN A 5 -12.09 -21.34 -9.63
N PRO A 6 -11.72 -22.30 -10.51
CA PRO A 6 -10.72 -22.07 -11.55
C PRO A 6 -11.14 -20.97 -12.51
N GLY A 7 -10.21 -20.08 -12.88
CA GLY A 7 -10.47 -18.94 -13.76
C GLY A 7 -11.18 -17.76 -13.09
N VAL A 8 -11.57 -17.90 -11.82
CA VAL A 8 -12.16 -16.83 -11.01
C VAL A 8 -11.27 -16.52 -9.81
N ASP A 9 -10.93 -17.54 -9.04
CA ASP A 9 -10.13 -17.39 -7.81
C ASP A 9 -8.65 -17.68 -8.04
N TYR A 10 -8.34 -18.58 -8.98
CA TYR A 10 -6.97 -18.93 -9.34
C TYR A 10 -6.86 -19.46 -10.78
N VAL A 11 -5.64 -19.48 -11.31
CA VAL A 11 -5.25 -20.24 -12.50
C VAL A 11 -4.10 -21.19 -12.19
N ALA A 12 -4.09 -22.34 -12.84
CA ALA A 12 -2.94 -23.24 -12.84
C ALA A 12 -2.18 -23.06 -14.16
N VAL A 13 -0.93 -22.62 -14.09
CA VAL A 13 -0.10 -22.34 -15.28
C VAL A 13 1.18 -23.15 -15.24
N ALA A 14 1.57 -23.72 -16.38
CA ALA A 14 2.87 -24.34 -16.52
C ALA A 14 3.98 -23.28 -16.35
N ASN A 15 4.99 -23.58 -15.54
CA ASN A 15 6.15 -22.71 -15.32
C ASN A 15 7.44 -23.54 -15.42
N GLY A 16 7.95 -23.67 -16.64
CA GLY A 16 9.08 -24.55 -16.92
C GLY A 16 8.72 -26.02 -16.64
N ALA A 17 9.36 -26.61 -15.63
CA ALA A 17 9.13 -28.00 -15.23
C ALA A 17 8.04 -28.18 -14.14
N GLY A 18 7.37 -27.10 -13.72
CA GLY A 18 6.36 -27.13 -12.66
C GLY A 18 5.01 -26.54 -13.05
N ILE A 19 4.08 -26.56 -12.10
CA ILE A 19 2.77 -25.91 -12.18
C ILE A 19 2.71 -24.83 -11.10
N GLY A 20 2.46 -23.59 -11.49
CA GLY A 20 2.14 -22.49 -10.59
C GLY A 20 0.64 -22.42 -10.37
N ILE A 21 0.20 -22.50 -9.12
CA ILE A 21 -1.16 -22.12 -8.71
C ILE A 21 -1.10 -20.63 -8.39
N VAL A 22 -1.70 -19.81 -9.25
CA VAL A 22 -1.63 -18.35 -9.18
C VAL A 22 -3.01 -17.80 -8.79
N PRO A 23 -3.16 -17.21 -7.60
CA PRO A 23 -4.40 -16.54 -7.23
C PRO A 23 -4.70 -15.36 -8.17
N LEU A 24 -5.98 -15.19 -8.50
CA LEU A 24 -6.50 -14.07 -9.31
C LEU A 24 -7.11 -12.96 -8.45
N LYS A 25 -7.30 -13.21 -7.15
CA LYS A 25 -7.66 -12.23 -6.13
C LYS A 25 -6.85 -12.48 -4.86
N ALA A 26 -6.74 -11.47 -3.99
CA ALA A 26 -6.18 -11.67 -2.67
C ALA A 26 -7.00 -12.73 -1.92
N LEU A 27 -6.32 -13.71 -1.32
CA LEU A 27 -6.97 -14.71 -0.49
C LEU A 27 -7.36 -14.09 0.85
N GLU A 28 -8.43 -14.57 1.48
CA GLU A 28 -8.82 -14.11 2.82
C GLU A 28 -7.67 -14.28 3.79
N GLN A 29 -7.38 -13.23 4.57
CA GLN A 29 -6.34 -13.23 5.61
C GLN A 29 -6.68 -14.18 6.76
N SER A 30 -5.66 -14.72 7.44
CA SER A 30 -5.83 -15.65 8.57
C SER A 30 -6.69 -16.89 8.27
N THR A 31 -6.75 -17.31 6.99
CA THR A 31 -7.54 -18.45 6.52
C THR A 31 -6.63 -19.56 6.04
N SER A 32 -6.95 -20.80 6.40
CA SER A 32 -6.24 -21.99 5.93
C SER A 32 -6.81 -22.47 4.60
N TYR A 33 -5.92 -22.70 3.64
CA TYR A 33 -6.21 -23.26 2.34
C TYR A 33 -5.45 -24.57 2.18
N MET A 34 -6.06 -25.50 1.45
CA MET A 34 -5.43 -26.75 1.07
C MET A 34 -5.32 -26.80 -0.44
N ALA A 35 -4.15 -27.18 -0.96
CA ALA A 35 -3.97 -27.50 -2.35
C ALA A 35 -3.83 -29.01 -2.52
N VAL A 36 -4.51 -29.55 -3.53
CA VAL A 36 -4.46 -30.95 -3.92
C VAL A 36 -4.12 -31.02 -5.40
N ILE A 37 -3.04 -31.71 -5.74
CA ILE A 37 -2.67 -32.01 -7.11
C ILE A 37 -2.99 -33.48 -7.36
N THR A 38 -3.71 -33.76 -8.44
CA THR A 38 -4.09 -35.12 -8.83
C THR A 38 -3.31 -35.61 -10.06
N ASN A 39 -3.39 -36.91 -10.33
CA ASN A 39 -2.84 -37.57 -11.52
C ASN A 39 -3.55 -37.15 -12.82
N GLY A 40 -4.59 -36.30 -12.75
CA GLY A 40 -5.17 -35.62 -13.91
C GLY A 40 -4.21 -34.60 -14.55
N VAL A 41 -3.15 -34.20 -13.83
CA VAL A 41 -2.03 -33.48 -14.41
C VAL A 41 -1.21 -34.44 -15.28
N THR A 42 -1.03 -34.10 -16.56
CA THR A 42 -0.21 -34.87 -17.50
C THR A 42 0.91 -34.03 -18.09
N ASP A 43 2.02 -34.68 -18.47
CA ASP A 43 3.04 -34.06 -19.31
C ASP A 43 2.57 -33.89 -20.78
N ALA A 44 3.41 -33.29 -21.62
CA ALA A 44 3.11 -33.07 -23.04
C ALA A 44 2.96 -34.37 -23.86
N ALA A 45 3.41 -35.52 -23.34
CA ALA A 45 3.25 -36.83 -23.95
C ALA A 45 2.03 -37.59 -23.40
N GLY A 46 1.29 -37.01 -22.44
CA GLY A 46 0.12 -37.63 -21.82
C GLY A 46 0.45 -38.56 -20.64
N ASN A 47 1.69 -38.56 -20.14
CA ASN A 47 2.04 -39.33 -18.95
C ASN A 47 1.48 -38.62 -17.72
N VAL A 48 0.77 -39.36 -16.87
CA VAL A 48 0.20 -38.84 -15.62
C VAL A 48 1.30 -38.50 -14.61
N ALA A 49 1.11 -37.42 -13.87
CA ALA A 49 1.94 -37.09 -12.73
C ALA A 49 1.81 -38.19 -11.66
N THR A 50 2.92 -38.53 -11.01
CA THR A 50 2.97 -39.50 -9.91
C THR A 50 3.55 -38.85 -8.67
N PRO A 51 3.14 -39.27 -7.46
CA PRO A 51 3.76 -38.81 -6.23
C PRO A 51 5.28 -38.97 -6.25
N ASP A 52 5.99 -38.04 -5.60
CA ASP A 52 7.40 -38.26 -5.29
C ASP A 52 7.55 -39.35 -4.22
N THR A 53 8.78 -39.82 -3.99
CA THR A 53 9.04 -40.90 -3.03
C THR A 53 8.58 -40.54 -1.62
N THR A 54 8.71 -39.28 -1.22
CA THR A 54 8.34 -38.82 0.14
C THR A 54 6.83 -38.86 0.34
N TYR A 55 6.07 -38.32 -0.61
CA TYR A 55 4.62 -38.34 -0.58
C TYR A 55 4.09 -39.77 -0.70
N PHE A 56 4.68 -40.58 -1.58
CA PHE A 56 4.32 -42.00 -1.74
C PHE A 56 4.48 -42.80 -0.43
N ILE A 57 5.56 -42.56 0.32
CA ILE A 57 5.77 -43.20 1.63
C ILE A 57 4.77 -42.66 2.66
N THR A 58 4.57 -41.35 2.70
CA THR A 58 3.77 -40.69 3.75
C THR A 58 2.26 -40.80 3.53
N LYS A 59 1.79 -41.07 2.31
CA LYS A 59 0.37 -41.41 2.06
C LYS A 59 -0.04 -42.81 2.51
N ARG A 60 0.90 -43.64 3.01
CA ARG A 60 0.56 -44.95 3.57
C ARG A 60 -0.37 -44.78 4.77
N THR A 61 -1.42 -45.60 4.82
CA THR A 61 -2.35 -45.63 5.96
C THR A 61 -1.79 -46.38 7.17
N SER A 62 -0.84 -47.29 6.95
CA SER A 62 -0.12 -48.03 8.00
C SER A 62 1.07 -47.23 8.55
N PRO A 63 1.34 -47.28 9.87
CA PRO A 63 2.51 -46.65 10.48
C PRO A 63 3.84 -47.05 9.83
N LEU A 64 4.78 -46.10 9.73
CA LEU A 64 6.15 -46.34 9.23
C LEU A 64 7.04 -46.99 10.28
N VAL A 65 6.68 -46.92 11.56
CA VAL A 65 7.42 -47.55 12.67
C VAL A 65 6.53 -48.48 13.49
N ASP A 66 7.12 -49.55 14.02
CA ASP A 66 6.48 -50.43 14.99
C ASP A 66 6.50 -49.84 16.41
N ALA A 67 5.94 -50.57 17.38
CA ALA A 67 5.90 -50.14 18.79
C ALA A 67 7.29 -49.99 19.45
N ASN A 68 8.34 -50.55 18.84
CA ASN A 68 9.72 -50.46 19.32
C ASN A 68 10.54 -49.39 18.57
N GLY A 69 9.93 -48.68 17.61
CA GLY A 69 10.58 -47.67 16.78
C GLY A 69 11.34 -48.23 15.58
N ASN A 70 11.19 -49.51 15.25
CA ASN A 70 11.79 -50.09 14.06
C ASN A 70 10.94 -49.77 12.83
N SER A 71 11.57 -49.54 11.68
CA SER A 71 10.87 -49.31 10.42
C SER A 71 10.01 -50.52 10.04
N THR A 72 8.78 -50.26 9.59
CA THR A 72 7.89 -51.29 9.02
C THR A 72 8.20 -51.54 7.53
N ASP A 73 9.18 -50.84 6.97
CA ASP A 73 9.67 -51.01 5.61
C ASP A 73 11.18 -51.30 5.60
N PRO A 74 11.62 -52.48 5.11
CA PRO A 74 13.03 -52.85 5.14
C PRO A 74 13.94 -51.97 4.26
N LEU A 75 13.37 -51.15 3.36
CA LEU A 75 14.12 -50.23 2.51
C LEU A 75 14.28 -48.84 3.15
N ILE A 76 13.60 -48.57 4.26
CA ILE A 76 13.66 -47.30 4.98
C ILE A 76 14.39 -47.54 6.32
N PRO A 77 15.54 -46.89 6.59
CA PRO A 77 16.19 -46.99 7.88
C PRO A 77 15.28 -46.49 9.02
N ASP A 78 15.38 -47.11 10.21
CA ASP A 78 14.55 -46.80 11.38
C ASP A 78 14.48 -45.31 11.70
N ALA A 79 15.63 -44.63 11.66
CA ALA A 79 15.70 -43.18 11.91
C ALA A 79 14.88 -42.35 10.91
N ASN A 80 14.87 -42.73 9.63
CA ASN A 80 14.12 -42.02 8.59
C ASN A 80 12.62 -42.33 8.70
N ALA A 81 12.25 -43.57 8.99
CA ALA A 81 10.86 -43.96 9.21
C ALA A 81 10.26 -43.21 10.41
N ALA A 82 11.02 -43.13 11.52
CA ALA A 82 10.62 -42.37 12.70
C ALA A 82 10.47 -40.87 12.39
N ALA A 83 11.37 -40.29 11.60
CA ALA A 83 11.29 -38.89 11.20
C ALA A 83 10.09 -38.58 10.27
N LEU A 84 9.69 -39.55 9.44
CA LEU A 84 8.57 -39.40 8.49
C LEU A 84 7.20 -39.73 9.08
N GLU A 85 7.10 -40.45 10.20
CA GLU A 85 5.81 -40.85 10.77
C GLU A 85 4.88 -39.67 11.11
N PRO A 86 5.36 -38.53 11.67
CA PRO A 86 4.50 -37.36 11.85
C PRO A 86 3.98 -36.80 10.53
N LEU A 87 4.83 -36.77 9.48
CA LEU A 87 4.43 -36.33 8.15
C LEU A 87 3.39 -37.29 7.55
N ARG A 88 3.55 -38.61 7.75
CA ARG A 88 2.55 -39.61 7.33
C ARG A 88 1.19 -39.33 7.93
N GLN A 89 1.12 -39.02 9.22
CA GLN A 89 -0.14 -38.68 9.88
C GLN A 89 -0.77 -37.41 9.29
N LEU A 90 0.04 -36.39 9.01
CA LEU A 90 -0.42 -35.15 8.36
C LEU A 90 -0.92 -35.39 6.93
N THR A 91 -0.20 -36.18 6.13
CA THR A 91 -0.62 -36.55 4.76
C THR A 91 -1.95 -37.30 4.79
N ASN A 92 -2.15 -38.23 5.74
CA ASN A 92 -3.43 -38.95 5.85
C ASN A 92 -4.59 -38.02 6.26
N LEU A 93 -4.35 -37.03 7.12
CA LEU A 93 -5.36 -36.01 7.47
C LEU A 93 -5.73 -35.17 6.24
N GLN A 94 -4.74 -34.80 5.45
CA GLN A 94 -4.91 -34.09 4.19
C GLN A 94 -5.71 -34.91 3.18
N GLU A 95 -5.34 -36.17 2.92
CA GLU A 95 -6.09 -37.05 2.01
C GLU A 95 -7.52 -37.31 2.49
N LEU A 96 -7.75 -37.37 3.80
CA LEU A 96 -9.09 -37.47 4.37
C LEU A 96 -9.91 -36.20 4.09
N ALA A 97 -9.33 -35.01 4.28
CA ALA A 97 -9.99 -33.74 3.96
C ALA A 97 -10.33 -33.66 2.46
N ALA A 98 -9.37 -33.98 1.59
CA ALA A 98 -9.57 -34.01 0.14
C ALA A 98 -10.66 -35.01 -0.27
N SER A 99 -10.71 -36.19 0.37
CA SER A 99 -11.76 -37.18 0.14
C SER A 99 -13.15 -36.68 0.55
N SER A 100 -13.24 -35.90 1.62
CA SER A 100 -14.50 -35.26 2.02
C SER A 100 -15.00 -34.22 1.01
N ALA A 101 -14.10 -33.66 0.21
CA ALA A 101 -14.38 -32.79 -0.93
C ALA A 101 -14.58 -33.55 -2.26
N GLY A 102 -14.56 -34.89 -2.24
CA GLY A 102 -14.84 -35.74 -3.41
C GLY A 102 -13.61 -36.14 -4.24
N ILE A 103 -12.39 -35.88 -3.77
CA ILE A 103 -11.15 -36.31 -4.45
C ILE A 103 -10.77 -37.72 -3.98
N ASP A 104 -10.56 -38.66 -4.90
CA ASP A 104 -10.07 -40.00 -4.55
C ASP A 104 -8.61 -39.91 -4.05
N PRO A 105 -8.28 -40.37 -2.83
CA PRO A 105 -6.90 -40.42 -2.35
C PRO A 105 -5.94 -41.18 -3.28
N ALA A 106 -6.42 -42.14 -4.06
CA ALA A 106 -5.60 -42.86 -5.04
C ALA A 106 -5.08 -41.95 -6.16
N ASP A 107 -5.80 -40.86 -6.47
CA ASP A 107 -5.44 -39.92 -7.52
C ASP A 107 -4.52 -38.80 -7.04
N ILE A 108 -4.34 -38.63 -5.71
CA ILE A 108 -3.52 -37.55 -5.16
C ILE A 108 -2.04 -37.82 -5.40
N VAL A 109 -1.41 -36.86 -6.08
CA VAL A 109 0.03 -36.77 -6.37
C VAL A 109 0.76 -36.08 -5.23
N VAL A 110 0.24 -34.94 -4.79
CA VAL A 110 0.76 -34.18 -3.65
C VAL A 110 -0.34 -33.31 -3.07
N SER A 111 -0.30 -33.10 -1.76
CA SER A 111 -1.17 -32.16 -1.05
C SER A 111 -0.37 -31.36 -0.04
N TRP A 112 -0.81 -30.13 0.22
CA TRP A 112 -0.28 -29.31 1.29
C TRP A 112 -1.32 -28.33 1.80
N VAL A 113 -1.10 -27.82 3.00
CA VAL A 113 -1.90 -26.76 3.62
C VAL A 113 -1.04 -25.51 3.80
N MET A 114 -1.66 -24.36 3.65
CA MET A 114 -1.06 -23.07 3.96
C MET A 114 -2.08 -22.20 4.71
N THR A 115 -1.59 -21.29 5.56
CA THR A 115 -2.43 -20.29 6.20
C THR A 115 -1.95 -18.92 5.75
N THR A 116 -2.87 -18.09 5.28
CA THR A 116 -2.57 -16.71 4.86
C THR A 116 -2.18 -15.86 6.07
N GLN A 117 -1.38 -14.82 5.81
CA GLN A 117 -0.97 -13.87 6.84
C GLN A 117 -2.19 -13.16 7.44
N SER A 118 -2.07 -12.70 8.67
CA SER A 118 -2.94 -11.67 9.25
C SER A 118 -2.44 -10.28 8.80
N ILE A 119 -3.24 -9.56 8.02
CA ILE A 119 -2.85 -8.30 7.37
C ILE A 119 -3.32 -7.07 8.15
N THR A 120 -4.62 -6.96 8.42
CA THR A 120 -5.23 -5.74 8.99
C THR A 120 -4.96 -5.50 10.49
N PRO A 121 -4.76 -6.51 11.37
CA PRO A 121 -4.75 -6.28 12.82
C PRO A 121 -3.79 -5.20 13.32
N VAL A 122 -2.57 -5.13 12.76
CA VAL A 122 -1.56 -4.14 13.18
C VAL A 122 -2.01 -2.72 12.84
N LEU A 123 -2.48 -2.48 11.62
CA LEU A 123 -2.85 -1.14 11.19
C LEU A 123 -4.17 -0.69 11.82
N SER A 124 -5.10 -1.61 12.05
CA SER A 124 -6.31 -1.34 12.85
C SER A 124 -5.98 -1.01 14.30
N ALA A 125 -4.99 -1.68 14.90
CA ALA A 125 -4.51 -1.37 16.24
C ALA A 125 -3.83 0.01 16.30
N VAL A 126 -3.07 0.39 15.27
CA VAL A 126 -2.51 1.74 15.14
C VAL A 126 -3.62 2.78 15.04
N TYR A 127 -4.60 2.61 14.16
CA TYR A 127 -5.75 3.51 14.07
C TYR A 127 -6.46 3.68 15.43
N ALA A 128 -6.71 2.57 16.14
CA ALA A 128 -7.38 2.60 17.44
C ALA A 128 -6.60 3.34 18.53
N MET A 129 -5.27 3.46 18.41
CA MET A 129 -4.44 4.26 19.33
C MET A 129 -4.04 5.62 18.78
N SER A 130 -4.27 5.88 17.49
CA SER A 130 -4.04 7.18 16.87
C SER A 130 -4.98 8.21 17.48
N GLY A 131 -4.49 9.45 17.54
CA GLY A 131 -5.26 10.60 17.98
C GLY A 131 -4.70 11.87 17.35
N ALA A 132 -5.32 13.00 17.69
CA ALA A 132 -4.86 14.31 17.23
C ALA A 132 -3.42 14.57 17.70
N GLY A 133 -2.58 15.02 16.76
CA GLY A 133 -1.28 15.60 17.04
C GLY A 133 -1.38 17.09 17.33
N SER A 134 -0.24 17.77 17.37
CA SER A 134 -0.18 19.23 17.41
C SER A 134 -0.07 19.76 15.99
N SER A 135 -0.88 20.77 15.65
CA SER A 135 -0.77 21.50 14.39
C SER A 135 -0.65 23.00 14.64
N THR A 136 0.30 23.63 13.96
CA THR A 136 0.46 25.09 13.98
C THR A 136 0.65 25.58 12.56
N LEU A 137 -0.16 26.57 12.17
CA LEU A 137 -0.15 27.14 10.83
C LEU A 137 0.25 28.62 10.91
N ALA A 138 0.84 29.13 9.83
CA ALA A 138 1.12 30.54 9.63
C ALA A 138 0.84 30.93 8.17
N PRO A 139 0.31 32.14 7.93
CA PRO A 139 0.08 32.61 6.57
C PRO A 139 1.43 32.78 5.86
N SER A 140 1.56 32.23 4.65
CA SER A 140 2.77 32.46 3.84
C SER A 140 2.84 33.87 3.27
N GLY A 141 1.71 34.59 3.26
CA GLY A 141 1.55 35.87 2.57
C GLY A 141 1.41 35.75 1.04
N ALA A 142 1.39 34.53 0.50
CA ALA A 142 1.25 34.25 -0.92
C ALA A 142 -0.08 33.55 -1.22
N THR A 143 -0.54 33.69 -2.47
CA THR A 143 -1.60 32.86 -3.05
C THR A 143 -0.99 31.92 -4.08
N THR A 144 -1.78 31.00 -4.62
CA THR A 144 -1.40 30.14 -5.76
C THR A 144 -0.88 30.92 -6.98
N SER A 145 -1.16 32.23 -7.10
CA SER A 145 -0.54 33.08 -8.13
C SER A 145 0.99 33.09 -8.06
N ALA A 146 1.57 32.92 -6.87
CA ALA A 146 3.03 32.88 -6.65
C ALA A 146 3.71 31.63 -7.24
N ILE A 147 2.93 30.62 -7.65
CA ILE A 147 3.41 29.43 -8.36
C ILE A 147 2.80 29.31 -9.77
N GLY A 148 2.18 30.37 -10.29
CA GLY A 148 1.55 30.38 -11.60
C GLY A 148 0.12 29.83 -11.66
N GLY A 149 -0.53 29.63 -10.51
CA GLY A 149 -1.95 29.31 -10.42
C GLY A 149 -2.87 30.52 -10.65
N ALA A 150 -4.18 30.30 -10.55
CA ALA A 150 -5.21 31.33 -10.72
C ALA A 150 -5.23 32.36 -9.57
N GLY A 151 -4.60 32.05 -8.43
CA GLY A 151 -4.51 32.96 -7.29
C GLY A 151 -5.79 33.03 -6.46
N ILE A 152 -6.62 31.98 -6.51
CA ILE A 152 -7.88 31.91 -5.76
C ILE A 152 -7.77 31.07 -4.49
N ALA A 153 -6.57 30.61 -4.14
CA ALA A 153 -6.28 29.93 -2.88
C ALA A 153 -5.10 30.58 -2.15
N ASP A 154 -5.30 30.92 -0.88
CA ASP A 154 -4.27 31.48 0.01
C ASP A 154 -3.40 30.36 0.56
N ILE A 155 -2.07 30.51 0.46
CA ILE A 155 -1.11 29.48 0.89
C ILE A 155 -0.73 29.70 2.35
N TRP A 156 -0.78 28.62 3.13
CA TRP A 156 -0.37 28.53 4.52
C TRP A 156 0.73 27.49 4.66
N VAL A 157 1.73 27.80 5.48
CA VAL A 157 2.79 26.88 5.87
C VAL A 157 2.58 26.50 7.32
N GLY A 158 2.99 25.30 7.71
CA GLY A 158 2.79 24.85 9.08
C GLY A 158 3.60 23.63 9.43
N ILE A 159 3.32 23.13 10.63
CA ILE A 159 3.87 21.89 11.16
C ILE A 159 2.76 21.03 11.74
N GLN A 160 2.97 19.73 11.69
CA GLN A 160 2.15 18.69 12.29
C GLN A 160 3.05 17.78 13.13
N SER A 161 2.53 17.23 14.23
CA SER A 161 3.19 16.14 14.94
C SER A 161 2.45 14.81 14.84
N SER A 162 3.21 13.71 14.82
CA SER A 162 2.68 12.34 14.79
C SER A 162 3.62 11.38 15.56
N PRO A 163 3.08 10.35 16.25
CA PRO A 163 3.88 9.23 16.72
C PRO A 163 4.68 8.58 15.59
N TYR A 164 5.95 8.30 15.85
CA TYR A 164 6.85 7.70 14.88
C TYR A 164 7.34 6.35 15.38
N TYR A 165 6.98 5.30 14.64
CA TYR A 165 7.24 3.90 14.98
C TYR A 165 8.46 3.34 14.22
N LEU A 166 8.92 4.05 13.20
CA LEU A 166 10.28 3.93 12.64
C LEU A 166 11.28 4.73 13.48
N THR A 167 12.57 4.67 13.16
CA THR A 167 13.61 5.36 13.94
C THR A 167 14.27 6.47 13.11
N ALA A 168 14.33 7.68 13.66
CA ALA A 168 15.03 8.81 13.06
C ALA A 168 16.56 8.63 13.18
N PRO A 169 17.38 9.27 12.32
CA PRO A 169 18.84 9.23 12.44
C PRO A 169 19.30 9.71 13.82
N SER A 170 20.30 9.04 14.39
CA SER A 170 20.98 9.49 15.62
C SER A 170 22.49 9.34 15.50
N THR A 171 23.25 9.87 16.46
CA THR A 171 24.70 9.67 16.53
C THR A 171 25.07 8.19 16.62
N GLU A 172 24.28 7.40 17.35
CA GLU A 172 24.49 5.97 17.57
C GLU A 172 24.09 5.12 16.35
N ASN A 173 23.06 5.55 15.62
CA ASN A 173 22.62 4.90 14.39
C ASN A 173 22.24 5.95 13.33
N PRO A 174 23.23 6.50 12.60
CA PRO A 174 22.99 7.56 11.62
C PRO A 174 22.21 7.07 10.40
N ILE A 175 22.14 5.76 10.17
CA ILE A 175 21.39 5.12 9.08
C ILE A 175 20.12 4.42 9.57
N ALA A 176 19.59 4.83 10.73
CA ALA A 176 18.37 4.27 11.30
C ALA A 176 17.18 4.24 10.31
N PRO A 177 16.97 5.23 9.43
CA PRO A 177 15.92 5.15 8.41
C PRO A 177 16.08 4.01 7.40
N LEU A 178 17.29 3.46 7.24
CA LEU A 178 17.57 2.38 6.29
C LEU A 178 17.55 0.98 6.91
N ASN A 179 17.61 0.87 8.25
CA ASN A 179 17.77 -0.42 8.94
C ASN A 179 16.82 -0.65 10.11
N SER A 180 15.95 0.32 10.42
CA SER A 180 14.88 0.16 11.41
C SER A 180 13.55 -0.20 10.75
N PHE A 181 12.69 -0.84 11.52
CA PHE A 181 11.32 -1.22 11.17
C PHE A 181 10.52 -1.29 12.46
N TRP A 182 9.19 -1.34 12.36
CA TRP A 182 8.33 -1.27 13.54
C TRP A 182 8.51 -2.49 14.44
N GLN A 183 8.48 -2.25 15.74
CA GLN A 183 8.58 -3.28 16.77
C GLN A 183 7.47 -3.11 17.79
N ALA A 184 6.97 -4.24 18.30
CA ALA A 184 6.07 -4.28 19.44
C ALA A 184 6.86 -4.32 20.76
N ALA A 185 6.18 -4.02 21.87
CA ALA A 185 6.77 -4.21 23.19
C ALA A 185 6.99 -5.72 23.46
N PRO A 186 8.12 -6.10 24.09
CA PRO A 186 8.42 -7.51 24.38
C PRO A 186 7.30 -8.19 25.16
N GLY A 187 6.72 -9.24 24.59
CA GLY A 187 5.71 -10.07 25.28
C GLY A 187 4.39 -9.37 25.61
N ALA A 188 4.10 -8.22 25.00
CA ALA A 188 2.90 -7.41 25.27
C ALA A 188 1.63 -7.97 24.59
N TYR A 189 1.39 -9.26 24.74
CA TYR A 189 0.25 -9.96 24.17
C TYR A 189 -1.06 -9.49 24.84
N PRO A 190 -2.06 -8.98 24.10
CA PRO A 190 -3.38 -8.71 24.66
C PRO A 190 -4.17 -10.03 24.83
N PRO A 191 -5.16 -10.08 25.73
CA PRO A 191 -6.05 -11.23 25.83
C PRO A 191 -6.74 -11.56 24.49
N PRO A 192 -6.89 -12.86 24.15
CA PRO A 192 -6.55 -14.04 24.95
C PRO A 192 -5.10 -14.54 24.81
N PHE A 193 -4.26 -13.86 24.01
CA PHE A 193 -2.92 -14.35 23.64
C PHE A 193 -1.92 -14.35 24.80
N ASP A 194 -2.18 -13.53 25.84
CA ASP A 194 -1.43 -13.51 27.10
C ASP A 194 -1.40 -14.86 27.83
N THR A 195 -2.36 -15.75 27.56
CA THR A 195 -2.46 -17.08 28.19
C THR A 195 -1.80 -18.20 27.40
N PHE A 196 -1.32 -17.95 26.17
CA PHE A 196 -0.90 -19.01 25.24
C PHE A 196 0.57 -19.44 25.41
N GLY A 197 1.30 -18.89 26.39
CA GLY A 197 2.70 -19.23 26.61
C GLY A 197 3.61 -18.84 25.45
N LEU A 198 3.23 -17.79 24.72
CA LEU A 198 4.04 -17.21 23.63
C LEU A 198 5.35 -16.62 24.18
N ASP A 199 6.37 -16.51 23.32
CA ASP A 199 7.70 -16.06 23.70
C ASP A 199 7.67 -14.64 24.33
N PRO A 200 7.95 -14.50 25.63
CA PRO A 200 7.85 -13.21 26.32
C PRO A 200 8.89 -12.18 25.86
N THR A 201 9.88 -12.59 25.05
CA THR A 201 10.93 -11.70 24.53
C THR A 201 10.65 -11.20 23.11
N SER A 202 9.60 -11.71 22.45
CA SER A 202 9.30 -11.35 21.07
C SER A 202 8.86 -9.90 20.93
N THR A 203 9.48 -9.18 19.99
CA THR A 203 9.12 -7.81 19.57
C THR A 203 8.45 -7.78 18.19
N ASN A 204 8.09 -8.94 17.64
CA ASN A 204 7.48 -9.03 16.32
C ASN A 204 6.03 -8.56 16.36
N LEU A 205 5.66 -7.70 15.41
CA LEU A 205 4.27 -7.34 15.16
C LEU A 205 3.53 -8.51 14.51
N THR A 206 2.45 -8.94 15.15
CA THR A 206 1.59 -10.05 14.70
C THR A 206 0.14 -9.75 15.09
N PHE A 207 -0.82 -10.57 14.64
CA PHE A 207 -2.19 -10.50 15.17
C PHE A 207 -2.26 -10.72 16.70
N ALA A 208 -1.28 -11.42 17.27
CA ALA A 208 -1.19 -11.68 18.71
C ALA A 208 -0.42 -10.58 19.46
N ASN A 209 0.40 -9.77 18.79
CA ASN A 209 1.08 -8.60 19.39
C ASN A 209 1.02 -7.45 18.39
N PRO A 210 -0.13 -6.78 18.23
CA PRO A 210 -0.38 -5.89 17.09
C PRO A 210 0.05 -4.44 17.33
N PHE A 211 0.50 -4.10 18.53
CA PHE A 211 0.72 -2.71 18.96
C PHE A 211 2.18 -2.29 18.78
N PRO A 212 2.52 -1.47 17.77
CA PRO A 212 3.87 -0.94 17.63
C PRO A 212 4.19 0.04 18.75
N VAL A 213 5.45 0.07 19.16
CA VAL A 213 5.98 1.03 20.13
C VAL A 213 6.58 2.21 19.39
N ALA A 214 6.08 3.41 19.67
CA ALA A 214 6.66 4.62 19.11
C ALA A 214 8.10 4.80 19.61
N THR A 215 9.03 5.09 18.71
CA THR A 215 10.42 5.43 19.04
C THR A 215 10.56 6.91 19.38
N GLY A 216 9.56 7.73 19.01
CA GLY A 216 9.46 9.14 19.32
C GLY A 216 8.21 9.78 18.73
N VAL A 217 8.20 11.12 18.74
CA VAL A 217 7.22 11.96 18.04
C VAL A 217 7.99 12.76 17.00
N GLN A 218 7.53 12.77 15.76
CA GLN A 218 8.10 13.63 14.72
C GLN A 218 7.23 14.86 14.55
N THR A 219 7.87 16.02 14.47
CA THR A 219 7.25 17.29 14.10
C THR A 219 7.78 17.68 12.74
N TYR A 220 6.90 17.75 11.75
CA TYR A 220 7.26 17.85 10.34
C TYR A 220 6.38 18.87 9.61
N PRO A 221 6.85 19.40 8.47
CA PRO A 221 6.12 20.42 7.74
C PRO A 221 4.81 19.89 7.14
N VAL A 222 3.81 20.75 7.17
CA VAL A 222 2.60 20.65 6.34
C VAL A 222 2.43 21.92 5.51
N ILE A 223 1.71 21.80 4.41
CA ILE A 223 1.25 22.95 3.63
C ILE A 223 -0.27 22.88 3.52
N MET A 224 -0.92 24.04 3.57
CA MET A 224 -2.37 24.15 3.47
C MET A 224 -2.73 25.27 2.48
N THR A 225 -3.87 25.14 1.83
CA THR A 225 -4.50 26.24 1.10
C THR A 225 -5.93 26.46 1.56
N LEU A 226 -6.32 27.71 1.73
CA LEU A 226 -7.70 28.12 2.01
C LEU A 226 -8.30 28.83 0.80
N PRO A 227 -9.60 28.68 0.50
CA PRO A 227 -10.26 29.50 -0.51
C PRO A 227 -10.11 30.98 -0.18
N SER A 228 -9.52 31.76 -1.09
CA SER A 228 -9.30 33.19 -0.88
C SER A 228 -10.58 33.99 -1.17
N ALA A 229 -10.57 35.29 -0.87
CA ALA A 229 -11.70 36.16 -1.23
C ALA A 229 -12.01 36.19 -2.74
N SER A 230 -11.02 35.95 -3.61
CA SER A 230 -11.22 35.89 -5.07
C SER A 230 -11.82 34.57 -5.56
N SER A 231 -11.88 33.54 -4.72
CA SER A 231 -12.59 32.28 -5.03
C SER A 231 -14.11 32.44 -5.09
N GLY A 232 -14.66 33.49 -4.47
CA GLY A 232 -16.10 33.67 -4.29
C GLY A 232 -16.72 32.88 -3.13
N HIS A 233 -15.90 32.17 -2.35
CA HIS A 233 -16.32 31.41 -1.17
C HIS A 233 -15.89 32.07 0.14
N THR A 234 -16.64 31.84 1.20
CA THR A 234 -16.36 32.31 2.56
C THR A 234 -16.48 31.15 3.55
N LYS A 235 -15.68 31.16 4.63
CA LYS A 235 -15.68 30.11 5.67
C LYS A 235 -17.11 29.82 6.13
N PRO A 236 -17.63 28.59 5.94
CA PRO A 236 -18.93 28.21 6.45
C PRO A 236 -18.98 28.28 7.99
N ALA A 237 -20.18 28.38 8.55
CA ALA A 237 -20.36 28.43 10.00
C ALA A 237 -19.91 27.13 10.71
N SER A 238 -19.88 25.99 10.00
CA SER A 238 -19.35 24.71 10.51
C SER A 238 -17.84 24.56 10.34
N GLY A 239 -17.15 25.57 9.77
CA GLY A 239 -15.76 25.48 9.35
C GLY A 239 -15.62 25.15 7.86
N TRP A 240 -14.40 25.26 7.34
CA TRP A 240 -14.08 24.87 5.96
C TRP A 240 -14.20 23.35 5.79
N PRO A 241 -14.88 22.86 4.74
CA PRO A 241 -14.66 21.49 4.29
C PRO A 241 -13.23 21.39 3.72
N ILE A 242 -12.62 20.21 3.85
CA ILE A 242 -11.18 20.07 3.60
C ILE A 242 -10.84 18.78 2.88
N VAL A 243 -9.82 18.85 2.02
CA VAL A 243 -9.23 17.72 1.32
C VAL A 243 -7.85 17.44 1.90
N ILE A 244 -7.60 16.20 2.32
CA ILE A 244 -6.25 15.69 2.55
C ILE A 244 -5.67 15.27 1.20
N PHE A 245 -4.53 15.84 0.82
CA PHE A 245 -3.78 15.43 -0.36
C PHE A 245 -2.53 14.63 0.03
N GLN A 246 -2.31 13.48 -0.62
CA GLN A 246 -1.08 12.70 -0.48
C GLN A 246 -0.34 12.55 -1.81
N HIS A 247 0.93 12.95 -1.81
CA HIS A 247 1.80 12.96 -3.00
C HIS A 247 2.33 11.57 -3.39
N GLY A 248 2.88 11.47 -4.60
CA GLY A 248 3.52 10.26 -5.14
C GLY A 248 4.98 10.05 -4.72
N ILE A 249 5.56 8.91 -5.10
CA ILE A 249 6.97 8.62 -4.83
C ILE A 249 7.88 9.59 -5.59
N GLY A 250 8.97 10.04 -4.97
CA GLY A 250 9.86 11.03 -5.60
C GLY A 250 9.35 12.47 -5.53
N ARG A 251 8.17 12.69 -4.95
CA ARG A 251 7.49 14.00 -4.86
C ARG A 251 7.40 14.46 -3.41
N ASN A 252 6.68 15.55 -3.14
CA ASN A 252 6.50 16.07 -1.79
C ASN A 252 5.16 16.81 -1.67
N ARG A 253 4.86 17.27 -0.45
CA ARG A 253 3.64 17.98 -0.05
C ARG A 253 3.24 19.13 -0.97
N THR A 254 4.19 19.78 -1.65
CA THR A 254 3.89 20.93 -2.53
C THR A 254 3.13 20.55 -3.80
N ASP A 255 3.08 19.27 -4.15
CA ASP A 255 2.26 18.75 -5.26
C ASP A 255 0.77 19.09 -5.11
N MET A 256 0.27 19.25 -3.88
CA MET A 256 -1.13 19.62 -3.64
C MET A 256 -1.49 20.98 -4.27
N LEU A 257 -0.51 21.86 -4.48
CA LEU A 257 -0.75 23.19 -5.01
C LEU A 257 -1.27 23.14 -6.45
N ALA A 258 -1.02 22.04 -7.18
CA ALA A 258 -1.53 21.83 -8.54
C ALA A 258 -3.06 21.62 -8.60
N ILE A 259 -3.70 21.23 -7.49
CA ILE A 259 -5.15 21.04 -7.39
C ILE A 259 -5.83 22.10 -6.50
N ALA A 260 -5.04 22.98 -5.87
CA ALA A 260 -5.53 23.93 -4.89
C ALA A 260 -6.54 24.93 -5.46
N ASP A 261 -6.29 25.50 -6.65
CA ASP A 261 -7.25 26.43 -7.28
C ASP A 261 -8.57 25.72 -7.65
N THR A 262 -8.49 24.49 -8.16
CA THR A 262 -9.69 23.70 -8.48
C THR A 262 -10.54 23.44 -7.24
N LEU A 263 -9.91 23.04 -6.12
CA LEU A 263 -10.62 22.79 -4.87
C LEU A 263 -11.12 24.08 -4.21
N ALA A 264 -10.36 25.18 -4.30
CA ALA A 264 -10.81 26.49 -3.86
C ALA A 264 -12.03 26.99 -4.67
N SER A 265 -12.12 26.68 -5.96
CA SER A 265 -13.26 27.04 -6.80
C SER A 265 -14.59 26.40 -6.38
N ILE A 266 -14.52 25.29 -5.62
CA ILE A 266 -15.68 24.61 -5.03
C ILE A 266 -15.76 24.81 -3.51
N GLY A 267 -14.97 25.72 -2.93
CA GLY A 267 -15.04 26.12 -1.53
C GLY A 267 -14.35 25.18 -0.54
N TYR A 268 -13.38 24.38 -0.98
CA TYR A 268 -12.63 23.46 -0.12
C TYR A 268 -11.23 23.97 0.21
N ALA A 269 -10.86 23.80 1.48
CA ALA A 269 -9.45 23.86 1.88
C ALA A 269 -8.71 22.58 1.43
N VAL A 270 -7.40 22.65 1.36
CA VAL A 270 -6.53 21.50 1.07
C VAL A 270 -5.40 21.48 2.07
N ILE A 271 -5.01 20.31 2.59
CA ILE A 271 -3.82 20.12 3.43
C ILE A 271 -3.02 18.93 2.93
N ALA A 272 -1.70 19.05 2.94
CA ALA A 272 -0.78 17.97 2.60
C ALA A 272 0.39 17.87 3.59
N GLN A 273 0.82 16.63 3.80
CA GLN A 273 2.03 16.26 4.53
C GLN A 273 2.91 15.36 3.66
N ASP A 274 4.19 15.25 4.02
CA ASP A 274 5.08 14.31 3.37
C ASP A 274 5.00 12.91 3.95
N LEU A 275 5.09 11.91 3.07
CA LEU A 275 5.39 10.55 3.47
C LEU A 275 6.77 10.49 4.13
N VAL A 276 7.02 9.42 4.89
CA VAL A 276 8.35 9.12 5.43
C VAL A 276 9.40 9.18 4.31
N MET A 277 10.60 9.71 4.61
CA MET A 277 11.69 9.89 3.64
C MET A 277 11.37 10.79 2.46
N HIS A 278 10.25 11.53 2.46
CA HIS A 278 9.92 12.52 1.43
C HIS A 278 9.97 13.93 2.01
N GLY A 279 10.03 14.94 1.15
CA GLY A 279 10.08 16.33 1.58
C GLY A 279 10.63 17.25 0.51
N VAL A 280 10.79 18.51 0.88
CA VAL A 280 11.49 19.48 0.05
C VAL A 280 12.97 19.36 0.36
N THR A 281 13.82 19.08 -0.64
CA THR A 281 15.27 18.90 -0.45
C THR A 281 16.09 20.05 -1.05
N ASP A 282 15.47 20.86 -1.90
CA ASP A 282 16.04 22.11 -2.39
C ASP A 282 15.91 23.20 -1.30
N ALA A 283 17.01 23.48 -0.60
CA ALA A 283 17.05 24.49 0.45
C ALA A 283 16.72 25.92 -0.02
N THR A 284 16.71 26.19 -1.34
CA THR A 284 16.30 27.48 -1.91
C THR A 284 14.78 27.58 -2.13
N ASN A 285 14.06 26.47 -2.02
CA ASN A 285 12.62 26.44 -2.16
C ASN A 285 11.96 27.15 -0.98
N ARG A 286 11.01 28.04 -1.26
CA ARG A 286 10.30 28.83 -0.23
C ARG A 286 9.50 27.98 0.77
N PHE A 287 9.23 26.72 0.45
CA PHE A 287 8.49 25.79 1.31
C PHE A 287 9.41 24.83 2.06
N TYR A 288 10.73 24.90 1.86
CA TYR A 288 11.71 24.17 2.67
C TYR A 288 11.63 24.62 4.12
N ILE A 289 11.51 23.67 5.06
CA ILE A 289 11.16 23.95 6.46
C ILE A 289 12.08 24.95 7.14
N GLU A 290 13.40 24.89 6.89
CA GLU A 290 14.38 25.79 7.49
C GLU A 290 14.20 27.25 7.06
N GLY A 291 13.61 27.47 5.88
CA GLY A 291 13.27 28.80 5.36
C GLY A 291 11.97 29.38 5.94
N THR A 292 11.25 28.63 6.78
CA THR A 292 9.96 29.03 7.36
C THR A 292 10.11 29.44 8.83
N PRO A 293 9.07 30.06 9.44
CA PRO A 293 9.07 30.34 10.89
C PRO A 293 9.21 29.10 11.79
N PHE A 294 9.10 27.89 11.24
CA PHE A 294 9.10 26.64 11.99
C PHE A 294 10.43 25.89 11.98
N GLY A 295 11.45 26.36 11.26
CA GLY A 295 12.73 25.66 11.10
C GLY A 295 13.48 25.36 12.40
N ALA A 296 13.19 26.07 13.49
CA ALA A 296 13.80 25.81 14.79
C ALA A 296 13.16 24.65 15.58
N ILE A 297 11.97 24.19 15.18
CA ILE A 297 11.15 23.25 15.96
C ILE A 297 10.62 22.06 15.14
N ALA A 298 10.98 21.98 13.86
CA ALA A 298 10.57 20.92 12.94
C ALA A 298 11.66 20.68 11.89
N ASN A 299 11.64 19.50 11.29
CA ASN A 299 12.58 19.12 10.22
C ASN A 299 11.80 18.45 9.08
N GLU A 300 12.38 18.40 7.88
CA GLU A 300 11.83 17.65 6.75
C GLU A 300 11.72 16.16 7.12
N ARG A 301 10.75 15.44 6.52
CA ARG A 301 10.61 13.98 6.73
C ARG A 301 11.73 13.17 6.07
N THR A 302 12.58 13.81 5.26
CA THR A 302 13.84 13.29 4.73
C THR A 302 14.93 13.19 5.80
N PHE A 303 14.83 13.96 6.89
CA PHE A 303 15.90 14.18 7.88
C PHE A 303 17.20 14.74 7.29
N ASP A 304 17.12 15.37 6.10
CA ASP A 304 18.24 15.94 5.37
C ASP A 304 19.43 14.98 5.25
N VAL A 305 19.12 13.71 4.97
CA VAL A 305 20.12 12.64 4.82
C VAL A 305 20.89 12.77 3.50
N ASP A 306 22.13 12.29 3.54
CA ASP A 306 23.07 12.20 2.41
C ASP A 306 23.76 10.84 2.52
N TYR A 307 23.08 9.81 2.02
CA TYR A 307 23.49 8.40 2.10
C TYR A 307 24.01 7.86 0.77
N ILE A 308 23.69 8.51 -0.35
CA ILE A 308 24.11 8.09 -1.68
C ILE A 308 24.69 9.27 -2.46
N ASN A 309 25.46 8.96 -3.49
CA ASN A 309 25.82 9.96 -4.47
C ASN A 309 24.63 10.20 -5.42
N ASN A 310 24.13 11.44 -5.51
CA ASN A 310 22.93 11.78 -6.29
C ASN A 310 23.14 11.59 -7.81
N GLU A 311 24.39 11.63 -8.30
CA GLU A 311 24.70 11.46 -9.72
C GLU A 311 24.61 9.99 -10.18
N ASN A 312 25.09 9.05 -9.37
CA ASN A 312 25.23 7.64 -9.78
C ASN A 312 24.51 6.63 -8.87
N GLY A 313 23.94 7.07 -7.75
CA GLY A 313 23.22 6.24 -6.78
C GLY A 313 24.09 5.26 -5.99
N ALA A 314 25.42 5.41 -6.02
CA ALA A 314 26.33 4.58 -5.24
C ALA A 314 26.26 4.94 -3.75
N PRO A 315 26.48 3.97 -2.84
CA PRO A 315 26.51 4.25 -1.41
C PRO A 315 27.63 5.23 -1.01
N GLY A 316 27.31 6.16 -0.11
CA GLY A 316 28.22 7.12 0.49
C GLY A 316 27.84 8.57 0.18
N PRO A 317 28.08 9.51 1.12
CA PRO A 317 27.66 10.89 0.98
C PRO A 317 28.43 11.61 -0.13
N ASP A 318 27.79 12.56 -0.82
CA ASP A 318 28.44 13.44 -1.79
C ASP A 318 28.33 14.95 -1.46
N GLY A 319 27.71 15.28 -0.33
CA GLY A 319 27.50 16.65 0.14
C GLY A 319 26.23 17.30 -0.39
N ILE A 320 25.38 16.56 -1.11
CA ILE A 320 24.07 16.98 -1.60
C ILE A 320 23.01 16.17 -0.84
N LEU A 321 21.90 16.81 -0.45
CA LEU A 321 20.80 16.09 0.18
C LEU A 321 20.21 15.07 -0.80
N ASP A 322 19.92 13.86 -0.32
CA ASP A 322 19.27 12.83 -1.13
C ASP A 322 17.86 13.29 -1.55
N ASP A 323 17.49 13.01 -2.80
CA ASP A 323 16.18 13.42 -3.33
C ASP A 323 15.02 12.81 -2.54
N SER A 324 13.89 13.53 -2.51
CA SER A 324 12.65 13.09 -1.86
C SER A 324 12.30 11.65 -2.23
N GLY A 325 12.08 10.79 -1.25
CA GLY A 325 11.65 9.41 -1.44
C GLY A 325 12.74 8.43 -1.89
N SER A 326 14.00 8.87 -2.05
CA SER A 326 15.11 8.02 -2.53
C SER A 326 15.29 6.72 -1.74
N HIS A 327 14.95 6.75 -0.45
CA HIS A 327 15.12 5.65 0.49
C HIS A 327 13.81 4.99 0.94
N PHE A 328 12.68 5.38 0.35
CA PHE A 328 11.37 4.85 0.72
C PHE A 328 11.24 3.35 0.38
N ILE A 329 11.70 2.98 -0.83
CA ILE A 329 11.80 1.58 -1.27
C ILE A 329 13.21 1.09 -0.96
N ASN A 330 13.32 0.15 -0.03
CA ASN A 330 14.57 -0.40 0.44
C ASN A 330 14.64 -1.91 0.17
N LEU A 331 15.36 -2.28 -0.90
CA LEU A 331 15.53 -3.69 -1.30
C LEU A 331 16.42 -4.49 -0.33
N ALA A 332 17.25 -3.81 0.46
CA ALA A 332 18.08 -4.42 1.50
C ALA A 332 17.29 -4.71 2.78
N SER A 333 16.20 -3.97 3.03
CA SER A 333 15.27 -4.17 4.14
C SER A 333 13.82 -4.01 3.69
N LEU A 334 13.23 -5.14 3.29
CA LEU A 334 11.81 -5.21 2.91
C LEU A 334 10.87 -4.87 4.08
N LEU A 335 11.30 -5.12 5.32
CA LEU A 335 10.55 -4.73 6.52
C LEU A 335 10.50 -3.20 6.68
N THR A 336 11.61 -2.52 6.41
CA THR A 336 11.65 -1.04 6.38
C THR A 336 10.75 -0.51 5.27
N THR A 337 10.77 -1.11 4.07
CA THR A 337 9.85 -0.73 2.98
C THR A 337 8.38 -0.86 3.40
N ARG A 338 8.00 -2.00 3.98
CA ARG A 338 6.64 -2.24 4.49
C ARG A 338 6.23 -1.17 5.50
N ASP A 339 7.11 -0.89 6.45
CA ASP A 339 6.78 -0.01 7.57
C ASP A 339 6.90 1.48 7.22
N ASN A 340 7.63 1.85 6.15
CA ASN A 340 7.55 3.17 5.52
C ASN A 340 6.14 3.44 4.99
N VAL A 341 5.52 2.47 4.32
CA VAL A 341 4.12 2.58 3.86
C VAL A 341 3.16 2.70 5.04
N ARG A 342 3.27 1.82 6.03
CA ARG A 342 2.40 1.84 7.21
C ARG A 342 2.54 3.10 8.05
N GLN A 343 3.74 3.64 8.17
CA GLN A 343 3.95 4.91 8.86
C GLN A 343 3.33 6.08 8.10
N GLY A 344 3.39 6.10 6.76
CA GLY A 344 2.63 7.08 5.97
C GLY A 344 1.13 7.02 6.25
N VAL A 345 0.57 5.82 6.40
CA VAL A 345 -0.86 5.65 6.77
C VAL A 345 -1.13 6.05 8.22
N ALA A 346 -0.23 5.73 9.15
CA ALA A 346 -0.36 6.16 10.55
C ALA A 346 -0.37 7.69 10.68
N ASP A 347 0.49 8.38 9.92
CA ASP A 347 0.53 9.84 9.86
C ASP A 347 -0.78 10.41 9.28
N LEU A 348 -1.42 9.72 8.34
CA LEU A 348 -2.73 10.12 7.81
C LEU A 348 -3.85 9.98 8.85
N PHE A 349 -3.85 8.93 9.66
CA PHE A 349 -4.80 8.80 10.79
C PHE A 349 -4.64 9.96 11.78
N THR A 350 -3.39 10.29 12.14
CA THR A 350 -3.13 11.43 13.02
C THR A 350 -3.55 12.75 12.38
N LEU A 351 -3.29 12.96 11.08
CA LEU A 351 -3.72 14.18 10.39
C LEU A 351 -5.25 14.30 10.35
N ALA A 352 -5.97 13.23 9.99
CA ALA A 352 -7.43 13.21 9.97
C ALA A 352 -8.03 13.52 11.35
N ALA A 353 -7.46 12.96 12.43
CA ALA A 353 -7.86 13.27 13.79
C ALA A 353 -7.48 14.70 14.24
N THR A 354 -6.45 15.31 13.64
CA THR A 354 -5.98 16.67 14.00
C THR A 354 -6.77 17.76 13.31
N ILE A 355 -7.22 17.55 12.07
CA ILE A 355 -7.94 18.55 11.27
C ILE A 355 -9.11 19.21 12.03
N PRO A 356 -10.01 18.46 12.70
CA PRO A 356 -11.12 19.05 13.44
C PRO A 356 -10.69 19.90 14.63
N THR A 357 -9.43 19.79 15.09
CA THR A 357 -8.89 20.52 16.24
C THR A 357 -8.09 21.76 15.86
N ILE A 358 -7.92 22.06 14.56
CA ILE A 358 -7.14 23.21 14.11
C ILE A 358 -7.95 24.51 14.28
N ASP A 359 -7.32 25.46 14.95
CA ASP A 359 -7.70 26.88 15.04
C ASP A 359 -6.52 27.67 14.45
N TYR A 360 -6.58 27.98 13.15
CA TYR A 360 -5.47 28.55 12.38
C TYR A 360 -5.31 30.05 12.63
N ASP A 361 -6.37 30.75 13.03
CA ASP A 361 -6.36 32.19 13.32
C ASP A 361 -6.29 32.53 14.81
N THR A 362 -6.32 31.51 15.67
CA THR A 362 -6.18 31.58 17.13
C THR A 362 -7.29 32.38 17.81
N ASP A 363 -8.48 32.41 17.23
CA ASP A 363 -9.63 33.13 17.78
C ASP A 363 -10.41 32.34 18.87
N GLY A 364 -10.05 31.07 19.09
CA GLY A 364 -10.69 30.17 20.03
C GLY A 364 -11.82 29.33 19.43
N THR A 365 -12.05 29.42 18.12
CA THR A 365 -13.03 28.65 17.34
C THR A 365 -12.31 27.69 16.39
N LEU A 366 -12.81 26.46 16.28
CA LEU A 366 -12.24 25.47 15.36
C LEU A 366 -12.65 25.80 13.92
N ASP A 367 -11.70 25.67 12.99
CA ASP A 367 -11.82 26.24 11.65
C ASP A 367 -12.26 25.28 10.55
N PHE A 368 -12.27 23.97 10.83
CA PHE A 368 -12.56 22.93 9.85
C PHE A 368 -13.74 22.08 10.26
N ASP A 369 -14.55 21.73 9.27
CA ASP A 369 -15.68 20.83 9.45
C ASP A 369 -15.18 19.38 9.43
N GLY A 370 -14.97 18.81 10.63
CA GLY A 370 -14.52 17.43 10.79
C GLY A 370 -15.45 16.36 10.23
N SER A 371 -16.68 16.72 9.85
CA SER A 371 -17.61 15.81 9.14
C SER A 371 -17.49 15.88 7.63
N ARG A 372 -16.64 16.78 7.11
CA ARG A 372 -16.48 17.08 5.68
C ARG A 372 -15.00 17.04 5.28
N ILE A 373 -14.39 15.89 5.54
CA ILE A 373 -13.02 15.57 5.11
C ILE A 373 -13.10 14.64 3.89
N ALA A 374 -12.41 14.99 2.81
CA ALA A 374 -12.22 14.14 1.63
C ALA A 374 -10.74 13.84 1.41
N PHE A 375 -10.43 12.84 0.59
CA PHE A 375 -9.06 12.43 0.31
C PHE A 375 -8.74 12.45 -1.18
N VAL A 376 -7.56 12.95 -1.55
CA VAL A 376 -6.99 12.85 -2.90
C VAL A 376 -5.59 12.27 -2.82
N GLY A 377 -5.39 11.11 -3.44
CA GLY A 377 -4.08 10.45 -3.52
C GLY A 377 -3.59 10.39 -4.96
N HIS A 378 -2.31 10.70 -5.18
CA HIS A 378 -1.62 10.50 -6.45
C HIS A 378 -0.54 9.43 -6.31
N SER A 379 -0.54 8.41 -7.16
CA SER A 379 0.53 7.41 -7.24
C SER A 379 0.73 6.69 -5.90
N LEU A 380 1.90 6.78 -5.26
CA LEU A 380 2.14 6.27 -3.91
C LEU A 380 1.11 6.82 -2.88
N GLY A 381 0.63 8.04 -3.05
CA GLY A 381 -0.46 8.59 -2.24
C GLY A 381 -1.81 7.92 -2.46
N ALA A 382 -2.07 7.37 -3.66
CA ALA A 382 -3.25 6.53 -3.91
C ALA A 382 -3.08 5.11 -3.32
N ILE A 383 -1.85 4.59 -3.28
CA ILE A 383 -1.48 3.32 -2.63
C ILE A 383 -1.71 3.43 -1.12
N THR A 384 -1.10 4.41 -0.44
CA THR A 384 -1.33 4.63 1.00
C THR A 384 -2.77 5.08 1.27
N GLY A 385 -3.36 5.87 0.37
CA GLY A 385 -4.74 6.31 0.43
C GLY A 385 -5.76 5.17 0.44
N THR A 386 -5.51 4.11 -0.34
CA THR A 386 -6.33 2.89 -0.30
C THR A 386 -6.35 2.28 1.10
N MET A 387 -5.18 2.14 1.72
CA MET A 387 -5.08 1.58 3.07
C MET A 387 -5.69 2.49 4.14
N PHE A 388 -5.52 3.80 3.99
CA PHE A 388 -6.08 4.82 4.87
C PHE A 388 -7.61 4.78 4.85
N LEU A 389 -8.23 4.86 3.67
CA LEU A 389 -9.69 4.86 3.48
C LEU A 389 -10.34 3.53 3.91
N ALA A 390 -9.61 2.42 3.91
CA ALA A 390 -10.12 1.14 4.40
C ALA A 390 -10.35 1.12 5.93
N ILE A 391 -9.72 2.01 6.69
CA ILE A 391 -9.72 1.98 8.16
C ILE A 391 -10.23 3.29 8.77
N GLU A 392 -9.91 4.44 8.18
CA GLU A 392 -10.36 5.74 8.66
C GLU A 392 -11.85 5.95 8.39
N GLU A 393 -12.66 5.91 9.44
CA GLU A 393 -14.12 6.00 9.31
C GLU A 393 -14.63 7.43 9.07
N THR A 394 -13.81 8.45 9.35
CA THR A 394 -14.22 9.87 9.21
C THR A 394 -14.04 10.43 7.81
N VAL A 395 -13.35 9.70 6.92
CA VAL A 395 -13.05 10.13 5.55
C VAL A 395 -13.60 9.12 4.55
N THR A 396 -14.78 9.41 4.00
CA THR A 396 -15.54 8.43 3.20
C THR A 396 -15.57 8.73 1.70
N THR A 397 -14.99 9.85 1.24
CA THR A 397 -14.93 10.22 -0.18
C THR A 397 -13.47 10.31 -0.62
N GLY A 398 -13.07 9.46 -1.56
CA GLY A 398 -11.69 9.35 -2.03
C GLY A 398 -11.55 9.48 -3.54
N VAL A 399 -10.54 10.24 -3.98
CA VAL A 399 -10.07 10.24 -5.37
C VAL A 399 -8.67 9.63 -5.41
N LEU A 400 -8.53 8.48 -6.05
CA LEU A 400 -7.30 7.71 -6.13
C LEU A 400 -6.79 7.73 -7.56
N SER A 401 -5.76 8.53 -7.83
CA SER A 401 -5.23 8.69 -9.18
C SER A 401 -3.96 7.87 -9.38
N VAL A 402 -3.98 7.01 -10.40
CA VAL A 402 -2.84 6.20 -10.90
C VAL A 402 -2.11 5.39 -9.80
N GLY A 403 -2.87 4.86 -8.84
CA GLY A 403 -2.37 3.90 -7.85
C GLY A 403 -2.33 2.47 -8.38
N GLY A 404 -1.67 1.54 -7.66
CA GLY A 404 -1.62 0.13 -8.03
C GLY A 404 -1.29 -0.77 -6.85
N GLY A 405 -1.56 -2.06 -6.99
CA GLY A 405 -1.30 -3.07 -5.96
C GLY A 405 -0.27 -4.12 -6.39
N GLY A 406 0.10 -5.00 -5.46
CA GLY A 406 1.00 -6.12 -5.72
C GLY A 406 2.42 -5.59 -5.92
N ILE A 407 2.85 -4.76 -4.96
CA ILE A 407 3.96 -3.81 -5.02
C ILE A 407 5.23 -4.47 -5.55
N ALA A 408 5.58 -5.69 -5.12
CA ALA A 408 6.85 -6.31 -5.51
C ALA A 408 6.94 -6.53 -7.03
N ARG A 409 5.90 -7.13 -7.61
CA ARG A 409 5.84 -7.40 -9.06
C ARG A 409 5.41 -6.18 -9.86
N LEU A 410 4.64 -5.26 -9.26
CA LEU A 410 4.35 -3.94 -9.83
C LEU A 410 5.65 -3.16 -10.11
N LEU A 411 6.50 -3.04 -9.09
CA LEU A 411 7.75 -2.31 -9.20
C LEU A 411 8.75 -2.99 -10.16
N ASP A 412 8.85 -4.32 -10.13
CA ASP A 412 9.65 -5.07 -11.12
C ASP A 412 9.12 -4.89 -12.55
N GLY A 413 7.80 -4.97 -12.74
CA GLY A 413 7.14 -4.81 -14.04
C GLY A 413 7.15 -3.39 -14.59
N SER A 414 7.37 -2.38 -13.74
CA SER A 414 7.37 -0.96 -14.10
C SER A 414 8.50 -0.62 -15.09
N PRO A 415 8.21 0.06 -16.20
CA PRO A 415 9.24 0.64 -17.07
C PRO A 415 10.16 1.63 -16.34
N ALA A 416 9.61 2.44 -15.42
CA ALA A 416 10.37 3.44 -14.66
C ALA A 416 11.25 2.82 -13.57
N PHE A 417 10.75 1.84 -12.81
CA PHE A 417 11.46 1.28 -11.65
C PHE A 417 12.16 -0.05 -11.92
N GLY A 418 11.58 -0.88 -12.77
CA GLY A 418 12.02 -2.26 -13.04
C GLY A 418 13.49 -2.39 -13.43
N PRO A 419 14.04 -1.55 -14.33
CA PRO A 419 15.46 -1.63 -14.68
C PRO A 419 16.40 -1.47 -13.48
N ARG A 420 16.15 -0.48 -12.60
CA ARG A 420 16.98 -0.23 -11.41
C ARG A 420 16.84 -1.37 -10.39
N ILE A 421 15.62 -1.87 -10.18
CA ILE A 421 15.34 -2.98 -9.26
C ILE A 421 16.03 -4.25 -9.73
N ARG A 422 15.89 -4.62 -11.01
CA ARG A 422 16.56 -5.79 -11.58
C ARG A 422 18.08 -5.67 -11.52
N ALA A 423 18.64 -4.50 -11.77
CA ALA A 423 20.08 -4.27 -11.66
C ALA A 423 20.57 -4.45 -10.21
N GLY A 424 19.87 -3.87 -9.24
CA GLY A 424 20.20 -4.01 -7.81
C GLY A 424 20.11 -5.45 -7.32
N LEU A 425 19.05 -6.18 -7.71
CA LEU A 425 18.89 -7.59 -7.38
C LEU A 425 19.94 -8.47 -8.08
N ALA A 426 20.28 -8.18 -9.33
CA ALA A 426 21.33 -8.91 -10.04
C ALA A 426 22.70 -8.74 -9.37
N ALA A 427 23.01 -7.56 -8.82
CA ALA A 427 24.22 -7.32 -8.03
C ALA A 427 24.26 -8.17 -6.74
N ALA A 428 23.10 -8.57 -6.22
CA ALA A 428 22.96 -9.50 -5.10
C ALA A 428 22.87 -10.99 -5.53
N GLY A 429 23.09 -11.30 -6.81
CA GLY A 429 23.02 -12.66 -7.35
C GLY A 429 21.61 -13.12 -7.75
N LEU A 430 20.61 -12.25 -7.69
CA LEU A 430 19.22 -12.52 -8.06
C LEU A 430 18.95 -12.00 -9.49
N VAL A 431 19.14 -12.86 -10.47
CA VAL A 431 18.99 -12.51 -11.90
C VAL A 431 17.55 -12.75 -12.37
N ALA A 432 16.94 -11.75 -13.00
CA ALA A 432 15.58 -11.86 -13.53
C ALA A 432 15.42 -13.06 -14.48
N GLY A 433 14.28 -13.76 -14.37
CA GLY A 433 13.98 -14.97 -15.15
C GLY A 433 14.49 -16.28 -14.53
N THR A 434 15.22 -16.25 -13.41
CA THR A 434 15.62 -17.48 -12.70
C THR A 434 14.55 -17.92 -11.67
N PRO A 435 14.57 -19.21 -11.25
CA PRO A 435 13.74 -19.68 -10.15
C PRO A 435 14.01 -18.95 -8.83
N GLU A 436 15.26 -18.58 -8.55
CA GLU A 436 15.67 -17.85 -7.35
C GLU A 436 15.06 -16.45 -7.32
N TYR A 437 15.05 -15.76 -8.47
CA TYR A 437 14.41 -14.46 -8.60
C TYR A 437 12.89 -14.54 -8.41
N SER A 438 12.26 -15.56 -8.99
CA SER A 438 10.82 -15.76 -8.83
C SER A 438 10.45 -16.07 -7.38
N ARG A 439 11.27 -16.88 -6.69
CA ARG A 439 11.14 -17.13 -5.25
C ARG A 439 11.33 -15.86 -4.42
N TYR A 440 12.34 -15.05 -4.76
CA TYR A 440 12.54 -13.75 -4.11
C TYR A 440 11.30 -12.87 -4.23
N MET A 441 10.69 -12.76 -5.42
CA MET A 441 9.51 -11.92 -5.61
C MET A 441 8.31 -12.36 -4.80
N VAL A 442 8.10 -13.68 -4.64
CA VAL A 442 7.06 -14.21 -3.75
C VAL A 442 7.35 -13.82 -2.29
N VAL A 443 8.58 -14.05 -1.82
CA VAL A 443 8.99 -13.68 -0.45
C VAL A 443 8.91 -12.17 -0.22
N ALA A 444 9.32 -11.36 -1.19
CA ALA A 444 9.28 -9.91 -1.12
C ALA A 444 7.84 -9.41 -0.99
N GLN A 445 6.93 -9.95 -1.79
CA GLN A 445 5.50 -9.66 -1.66
C GLN A 445 4.97 -10.12 -0.30
N THR A 446 5.32 -11.33 0.16
CA THR A 446 4.90 -11.82 1.49
C THR A 446 5.35 -10.88 2.61
N VAL A 447 6.60 -10.37 2.57
CA VAL A 447 7.10 -9.44 3.60
C VAL A 447 6.38 -8.09 3.53
N ILE A 448 6.13 -7.54 2.34
CA ILE A 448 5.52 -6.22 2.16
C ILE A 448 3.99 -6.25 2.27
N ASP A 449 3.36 -7.42 2.17
CA ASP A 449 1.91 -7.62 1.97
C ASP A 449 1.01 -6.80 2.89
N ALA A 450 1.40 -6.66 4.16
CA ALA A 450 0.62 -5.92 5.13
C ALA A 450 0.82 -4.38 5.06
N GLY A 451 1.55 -3.91 4.05
CA GLY A 451 1.62 -2.56 3.52
C GLY A 451 1.24 -2.50 2.03
N ASP A 452 0.60 -3.52 1.47
CA ASP A 452 0.13 -3.54 0.08
C ASP A 452 -1.37 -3.17 0.01
N PRO A 453 -1.79 -2.23 -0.84
CA PRO A 453 -3.17 -1.78 -0.92
C PRO A 453 -4.16 -2.85 -1.38
N LEU A 454 -3.72 -3.91 -2.09
CA LEU A 454 -4.62 -5.00 -2.51
C LEU A 454 -5.35 -5.66 -1.35
N ASN A 455 -4.69 -5.77 -0.20
CA ASN A 455 -5.27 -6.40 0.98
C ASN A 455 -6.34 -5.52 1.66
N PHE A 456 -6.41 -4.24 1.29
CA PHE A 456 -7.34 -3.24 1.83
C PHE A 456 -8.39 -2.80 0.81
N ALA A 457 -8.15 -3.05 -0.48
CA ALA A 457 -9.03 -2.70 -1.58
C ALA A 457 -10.49 -3.17 -1.41
N PRO A 458 -10.76 -4.43 -1.01
CA PRO A 458 -12.15 -4.88 -0.80
C PRO A 458 -12.88 -4.08 0.29
N ILE A 459 -12.18 -3.69 1.37
CA ILE A 459 -12.77 -2.87 2.44
C ILE A 459 -12.97 -1.43 1.94
N THR A 460 -11.98 -0.89 1.21
CA THR A 460 -12.03 0.46 0.65
C THR A 460 -13.25 0.65 -0.25
N GLY A 461 -13.45 -0.23 -1.23
CA GLY A 461 -14.59 -0.15 -2.15
C GLY A 461 -15.94 -0.52 -1.53
N ALA A 462 -15.97 -1.16 -0.36
CA ALA A 462 -17.22 -1.50 0.34
C ALA A 462 -17.70 -0.42 1.31
N MET A 463 -16.79 0.42 1.83
CA MET A 463 -17.05 1.35 2.93
C MET A 463 -17.03 2.83 2.53
N ASN A 464 -16.61 3.15 1.29
CA ASN A 464 -16.37 4.51 0.83
C ASN A 464 -17.04 4.78 -0.51
N ASN A 465 -16.94 6.04 -0.96
CA ASN A 465 -17.23 6.48 -2.31
C ASN A 465 -15.91 6.79 -3.02
N ILE A 466 -15.54 5.97 -4.01
CA ILE A 466 -14.23 5.99 -4.66
C ILE A 466 -14.34 6.38 -6.13
N LEU A 467 -13.61 7.43 -6.50
CA LEU A 467 -13.25 7.71 -7.89
C LEU A 467 -11.80 7.28 -8.10
N PHE A 468 -11.58 6.33 -8.99
CA PHE A 468 -10.24 5.89 -9.37
C PHE A 468 -9.89 6.39 -10.78
N HIS A 469 -8.74 7.01 -10.96
CA HIS A 469 -8.23 7.35 -12.29
C HIS A 469 -7.12 6.39 -12.70
N GLU A 470 -7.21 5.90 -13.93
CA GLU A 470 -6.15 5.18 -14.60
C GLU A 470 -5.74 5.93 -15.87
N VAL A 471 -4.46 6.00 -16.19
CA VAL A 471 -3.97 6.43 -17.51
C VAL A 471 -3.49 5.20 -18.27
N LEU A 472 -4.03 4.98 -19.46
CA LEU A 472 -3.65 3.84 -20.29
C LEU A 472 -2.21 4.00 -20.77
N GLY A 473 -1.39 2.97 -20.56
CA GLY A 473 0.02 2.99 -20.92
C GLY A 473 0.91 3.76 -19.95
N ASP A 474 0.46 3.98 -18.72
CA ASP A 474 1.28 4.54 -17.64
C ASP A 474 2.62 3.78 -17.50
N GLN A 475 3.72 4.54 -17.49
CA GLN A 475 5.08 4.03 -17.46
C GLN A 475 5.66 3.88 -16.04
N VAL A 476 4.97 4.39 -15.03
CA VAL A 476 5.39 4.37 -13.63
C VAL A 476 4.64 3.26 -12.90
N ILE A 477 3.31 3.33 -12.88
CA ILE A 477 2.42 2.32 -12.31
C ILE A 477 1.71 1.64 -13.48
N THR A 478 2.20 0.45 -13.84
CA THR A 478 1.64 -0.26 -14.99
C THR A 478 0.20 -0.71 -14.74
N ASN A 479 -0.65 -0.59 -15.76
CA ASN A 479 -2.05 -1.00 -15.66
C ASN A 479 -2.19 -2.49 -15.29
N THR A 480 -1.36 -3.35 -15.91
CA THR A 480 -1.23 -4.78 -15.58
C THR A 480 0.22 -5.23 -15.72
N VAL A 481 0.63 -6.24 -14.95
CA VAL A 481 1.95 -6.88 -15.09
C VAL A 481 1.82 -8.30 -15.66
N PRO A 482 2.44 -8.60 -16.82
CA PRO A 482 2.43 -9.95 -17.39
C PRO A 482 2.94 -11.02 -16.42
N GLY A 483 2.16 -12.08 -16.22
CA GLY A 483 2.52 -13.17 -15.30
C GLY A 483 2.34 -12.87 -13.81
N ALA A 484 1.86 -11.67 -13.45
CA ALA A 484 1.52 -11.28 -12.08
C ALA A 484 0.10 -10.68 -12.07
N PRO A 485 -0.96 -11.51 -12.10
CA PRO A 485 -2.34 -11.07 -12.29
C PRO A 485 -2.89 -10.19 -11.16
N LEU A 486 -2.21 -10.16 -10.02
CA LEU A 486 -2.53 -9.29 -8.90
C LEU A 486 -1.79 -7.95 -8.95
N SER A 487 -0.88 -7.71 -9.89
CA SER A 487 -0.04 -6.51 -9.88
C SER A 487 -0.43 -5.50 -10.95
N GLY A 488 -0.64 -4.25 -10.53
CA GLY A 488 -1.01 -3.13 -11.40
C GLY A 488 -2.18 -2.29 -10.87
N THR A 489 -2.60 -1.32 -11.67
CA THR A 489 -3.80 -0.50 -11.42
C THR A 489 -5.08 -1.31 -11.63
N GLU A 490 -5.19 -2.09 -12.71
CA GLU A 490 -6.38 -2.90 -13.02
C GLU A 490 -6.70 -3.94 -11.94
N PRO A 491 -5.74 -4.72 -11.42
CA PRO A 491 -6.03 -5.65 -10.31
C PRO A 491 -6.47 -4.93 -9.03
N LEU A 492 -5.96 -3.73 -8.76
CA LEU A 492 -6.37 -2.95 -7.60
C LEU A 492 -7.82 -2.45 -7.75
N MET A 493 -8.18 -1.88 -8.90
CA MET A 493 -9.54 -1.46 -9.20
C MET A 493 -10.52 -2.64 -9.18
N ALA A 494 -10.12 -3.80 -9.70
CA ALA A 494 -10.90 -5.03 -9.67
C ALA A 494 -11.12 -5.54 -8.24
N ALA A 495 -10.09 -5.50 -7.38
CA ALA A 495 -10.21 -5.88 -5.98
C ALA A 495 -11.11 -4.96 -5.16
N MET A 496 -11.22 -3.68 -5.55
CA MET A 496 -12.19 -2.72 -5.00
C MET A 496 -13.61 -2.92 -5.56
N GLY A 497 -13.77 -3.65 -6.67
CA GLY A 497 -15.06 -3.82 -7.34
C GLY A 497 -15.53 -2.60 -8.14
N LEU A 498 -14.61 -1.77 -8.64
CA LEU A 498 -14.96 -0.51 -9.30
C LEU A 498 -15.47 -0.71 -10.74
N PRO A 499 -16.70 -0.31 -11.07
CA PRO A 499 -17.19 -0.30 -12.44
C PRO A 499 -16.55 0.83 -13.28
N THR A 500 -16.53 0.67 -14.60
CA THR A 500 -16.04 1.72 -15.52
C THR A 500 -17.04 2.88 -15.65
N ILE A 501 -16.55 4.10 -15.49
CA ILE A 501 -17.24 5.36 -15.77
C ILE A 501 -16.66 5.95 -17.06
N SER A 502 -17.50 6.10 -18.10
CA SER A 502 -17.14 6.72 -19.38
C SER A 502 -18.04 7.91 -19.76
N SER A 503 -19.00 8.25 -18.92
CA SER A 503 -19.93 9.37 -19.08
C SER A 503 -20.37 9.87 -17.72
N THR A 504 -20.89 11.09 -17.64
CA THR A 504 -21.41 11.66 -16.38
C THR A 504 -22.35 10.67 -15.68
N THR A 505 -22.01 10.32 -14.45
CA THR A 505 -22.69 9.30 -13.66
C THR A 505 -22.99 9.86 -12.28
N SER A 506 -24.19 9.57 -11.77
CA SER A 506 -24.62 9.97 -10.43
C SER A 506 -25.31 8.82 -9.73
N ASN A 507 -25.02 8.64 -8.44
CA ASN A 507 -25.74 7.74 -7.55
C ASN A 507 -25.98 8.43 -6.20
N PRO A 508 -27.24 8.74 -5.85
CA PRO A 508 -27.56 9.37 -4.57
C PRO A 508 -27.17 8.55 -3.33
N ALA A 509 -26.98 7.23 -3.49
CA ALA A 509 -26.55 6.35 -2.40
C ALA A 509 -25.03 6.32 -2.18
N GLY A 510 -24.25 7.00 -3.03
CA GLY A 510 -22.79 6.88 -3.08
C GLY A 510 -22.32 6.27 -4.40
N LEU A 511 -21.24 6.78 -4.96
CA LEU A 511 -20.70 6.38 -6.26
C LEU A 511 -19.29 5.83 -6.11
N ASP A 512 -19.09 4.63 -6.64
CA ASP A 512 -17.79 4.00 -6.81
C ASP A 512 -17.55 3.72 -8.29
N GLY A 513 -16.38 4.06 -8.79
CA GLY A 513 -16.02 3.75 -10.17
C GLY A 513 -14.63 4.20 -10.58
N ALA A 514 -14.25 3.70 -11.75
CA ALA A 514 -12.95 3.93 -12.36
C ALA A 514 -13.10 4.62 -13.71
N VAL A 515 -12.30 5.64 -13.97
CA VAL A 515 -12.19 6.33 -15.25
C VAL A 515 -10.82 6.01 -15.85
N ARG A 516 -10.82 5.52 -17.09
CA ARG A 516 -9.60 5.23 -17.85
C ARG A 516 -9.36 6.32 -18.87
N PHE A 517 -8.21 6.95 -18.80
CA PHE A 517 -7.80 8.02 -19.69
C PHE A 517 -6.97 7.47 -20.85
N THR A 518 -7.36 7.83 -22.07
CA THR A 518 -6.65 7.44 -23.31
C THR A 518 -5.51 8.40 -23.67
N GLU A 519 -5.41 9.52 -22.96
CA GLU A 519 -4.38 10.53 -23.09
C GLU A 519 -3.78 10.89 -21.72
N GLY A 520 -2.63 11.54 -21.74
CA GLY A 520 -1.91 11.96 -20.55
C GLY A 520 -0.79 11.00 -20.17
N ASP A 521 -0.32 11.15 -18.95
CA ASP A 521 0.75 10.40 -18.31
C ASP A 521 0.47 10.24 -16.80
N HIS A 522 1.39 9.59 -16.10
CA HIS A 522 1.30 9.34 -14.66
C HIS A 522 1.00 10.61 -13.84
N GLY A 523 1.56 11.76 -14.22
CA GLY A 523 1.44 13.01 -13.47
C GLY A 523 0.22 13.86 -13.86
N SER A 524 -0.65 13.39 -14.75
CA SER A 524 -1.61 14.24 -15.45
C SER A 524 -2.70 14.86 -14.57
N ILE A 525 -3.00 14.33 -13.38
CA ILE A 525 -3.89 15.03 -12.43
C ILE A 525 -3.25 16.32 -11.88
N LEU A 526 -1.92 16.41 -11.87
CA LEU A 526 -1.15 17.53 -11.33
C LEU A 526 -0.47 18.40 -12.40
N ASN A 527 -0.17 17.84 -13.57
CA ASN A 527 0.64 18.51 -14.58
C ASN A 527 0.01 18.40 -15.99
N PRO A 528 -0.35 19.53 -16.63
CA PRO A 528 -0.99 19.54 -17.94
C PRO A 528 -0.06 19.34 -19.13
N THR A 529 1.24 19.12 -18.91
CA THR A 529 2.25 19.04 -19.98
C THR A 529 1.96 17.91 -20.96
N ALA A 530 1.52 16.73 -20.49
CA ALA A 530 1.25 15.59 -21.36
C ALA A 530 -0.06 15.73 -22.15
N SER A 531 -1.15 16.12 -21.48
CA SER A 531 -2.41 16.51 -22.13
C SER A 531 -3.19 17.45 -21.23
N VAL A 532 -3.31 18.71 -21.65
CA VAL A 532 -4.14 19.72 -20.97
C VAL A 532 -5.59 19.22 -20.85
N ALA A 533 -6.09 18.56 -21.89
CA ALA A 533 -7.45 18.03 -21.94
C ALA A 533 -7.67 16.94 -20.87
N ALA A 534 -6.74 16.00 -20.73
CA ALA A 534 -6.80 14.98 -19.69
C ALA A 534 -6.72 15.58 -18.27
N THR A 535 -5.81 16.54 -18.04
CA THR A 535 -5.67 17.20 -16.73
C THR A 535 -6.93 17.94 -16.32
N VAL A 536 -7.52 18.73 -17.24
CA VAL A 536 -8.77 19.45 -16.97
C VAL A 536 -9.90 18.47 -16.67
N GLU A 537 -9.99 17.37 -17.42
CA GLU A 537 -11.01 16.35 -17.21
C GLU A 537 -10.84 15.61 -15.87
N MET A 538 -9.62 15.17 -15.52
CA MET A 538 -9.31 14.55 -14.22
C MET A 538 -9.66 15.47 -13.05
N GLN A 539 -9.29 16.76 -13.14
CA GLN A 539 -9.59 17.73 -12.09
C GLN A 539 -11.09 18.09 -12.03
N THR A 540 -11.79 18.07 -13.17
CA THR A 540 -13.26 18.20 -13.22
C THR A 540 -13.95 17.05 -12.50
N GLN A 541 -13.55 15.81 -12.80
CA GLN A 541 -14.09 14.61 -12.17
C GLN A 541 -13.84 14.63 -10.65
N MET A 542 -12.61 14.92 -10.23
CA MET A 542 -12.23 15.12 -8.82
C MET A 542 -13.10 16.17 -8.14
N ALA A 543 -13.25 17.36 -8.72
CA ALA A 543 -14.04 18.44 -8.14
C ALA A 543 -15.53 18.06 -8.00
N SER A 544 -16.10 17.39 -9.01
CA SER A 544 -17.49 16.93 -8.96
C SER A 544 -17.70 15.85 -7.89
N MET A 545 -16.77 14.90 -7.77
CA MET A 545 -16.82 13.84 -6.76
C MET A 545 -16.79 14.43 -5.35
N ILE A 546 -15.88 15.39 -5.10
CA ILE A 546 -15.70 16.00 -3.78
C ILE A 546 -16.85 16.94 -3.42
N SER A 547 -17.25 17.83 -4.33
CA SER A 547 -18.32 18.81 -4.07
C SER A 547 -19.68 18.15 -3.83
N THR A 548 -19.93 16.98 -4.42
CA THR A 548 -21.16 16.20 -4.25
C THR A 548 -21.08 15.14 -3.16
N VAL A 549 -20.00 15.14 -2.37
CA VAL A 549 -19.76 14.20 -1.26
C VAL A 549 -19.89 12.75 -1.73
N GLY A 550 -19.25 12.45 -2.86
CA GLY A 550 -19.13 11.11 -3.40
C GLY A 550 -20.32 10.61 -4.22
N THR A 551 -21.22 11.48 -4.70
CA THR A 551 -22.45 11.04 -5.38
C THR A 551 -22.46 11.25 -6.89
N THR A 552 -21.51 12.01 -7.45
CA THR A 552 -21.47 12.32 -8.89
C THR A 552 -20.05 12.44 -9.42
N VAL A 553 -19.81 11.86 -10.59
CA VAL A 553 -18.62 12.10 -11.42
C VAL A 553 -19.08 12.69 -12.73
N VAL A 554 -18.66 13.92 -13.01
CA VAL A 554 -18.95 14.64 -14.27
C VAL A 554 -17.90 14.31 -15.30
N VAL A 555 -18.33 13.83 -16.47
CA VAL A 555 -17.46 13.64 -17.63
C VAL A 555 -17.78 14.72 -18.66
N ASN A 556 -16.88 15.70 -18.81
CA ASN A 556 -17.08 16.86 -19.70
C ASN A 556 -16.44 16.65 -21.07
N ASN A 557 -15.29 15.98 -21.11
CA ASN A 557 -14.56 15.67 -22.32
C ASN A 557 -14.45 14.14 -22.49
N PRO A 558 -15.43 13.50 -23.15
CA PRO A 558 -15.38 12.05 -23.38
C PRO A 558 -14.26 11.63 -24.35
N ASP A 559 -13.67 12.55 -25.12
CA ASP A 559 -12.65 12.20 -26.12
C ASP A 559 -11.32 11.74 -25.49
N VAL A 560 -11.06 12.10 -24.23
CA VAL A 560 -9.88 11.66 -23.47
C VAL A 560 -10.16 10.48 -22.53
N VAL A 561 -11.38 9.96 -22.53
CA VAL A 561 -11.84 8.86 -21.68
C VAL A 561 -12.14 7.64 -22.55
N GLN A 562 -11.71 6.46 -22.10
CA GLN A 562 -12.04 5.21 -22.77
C GLN A 562 -13.56 4.96 -22.69
N GLY A 563 -14.18 4.74 -23.86
CA GLY A 563 -15.58 4.32 -23.94
C GLY A 563 -15.83 2.92 -23.35
N GLN A 564 -17.10 2.62 -23.07
CA GLN A 564 -17.56 1.29 -22.62
C GLN A 564 -17.57 0.22 -23.72
#